data_AF-A0A015L061-F1
#
_entry.id   AF-A0A015L061-F1
#
_cell.length_a   1.000
_cell.length_b   1.000
_cell.length_c   1.000
_cell.angle_alpha   90.00
_cell.angle_beta   90.00
_cell.angle_gamma   90.00
#
_symmetry.space_group_name_H-M   'P 1'
#
loop_
_entity.id
_entity.type
_entity.pdbx_description
1 polymer ?
#
loop_
_entity_poly.entity_id
_entity_poly.type
_entity_poly.pdbx_seq_one_letter_code
_entity_poly.pdbx_strand_id
1 'polypeptide(L)'
;MEAIFSIFGSRLPPINTNAGPSEVAKWKRKSEVKDCFEGLFKKMNPKDKNSSIVLASVIDRVLQGGNSNAELAYVLATCSTILNPHHDEIMLKKNIMKQKVKKFLASL
;
A
#
# COMPACT_ATOMS: atom_id res chain seq x y z
N MET A 1 3.12 8.26 0.56
CA MET A 1 2.08 7.98 -0.46
C MET A 1 2.69 7.93 -1.86
N GLU A 2 3.63 8.83 -2.17
CA GLU A 2 4.31 8.94 -3.47
C GLU A 2 4.97 7.66 -3.98
N ALA A 3 5.60 6.84 -3.13
CA ALA A 3 6.25 5.60 -3.57
C ALA A 3 5.28 4.60 -4.23
N ILE A 4 4.06 4.45 -3.68
CA ILE A 4 3.01 3.58 -4.27
C ILE A 4 2.58 4.12 -5.63
N PHE A 5 2.32 5.43 -5.71
CA PHE A 5 1.97 6.09 -6.98
C PHE A 5 3.10 6.03 -8.00
N SER A 6 4.36 6.09 -7.57
CA SER A 6 5.53 5.95 -8.44
C SER A 6 5.67 4.54 -9.01
N ILE A 7 5.28 3.50 -8.27
CA ILE A 7 5.37 2.10 -8.73
C ILE A 7 4.18 1.72 -9.62
N PHE A 8 2.97 2.12 -9.26
CA PHE A 8 1.80 1.83 -10.10
C PHE A 8 1.67 2.80 -11.28
N GLY A 9 2.19 4.02 -11.15
CA GLY A 9 2.15 5.05 -12.19
C GLY A 9 0.72 5.38 -12.58
N SER A 10 0.48 5.48 -13.89
CA SER A 10 -0.84 5.73 -14.47
C SER A 10 -1.89 4.66 -14.19
N ARG A 11 -1.48 3.47 -13.71
CA ARG A 11 -2.43 2.40 -13.34
C ARG A 11 -3.18 2.71 -12.06
N LEU A 12 -2.64 3.56 -11.18
CA LEU A 12 -3.32 3.99 -9.98
C LEU A 12 -3.95 5.37 -10.22
N PRO A 13 -5.28 5.48 -10.36
CA PRO A 13 -5.92 6.76 -10.60
C PRO A 13 -5.60 7.74 -9.45
N PRO A 14 -5.41 9.04 -9.74
CA PRO A 14 -5.17 10.02 -8.69
C PRO A 14 -6.37 10.14 -7.76
N ILE A 15 -6.10 10.54 -6.52
CA ILE A 15 -7.13 10.90 -5.53
C ILE A 15 -6.67 12.13 -4.74
N ASN A 16 -7.61 13.02 -4.49
CA ASN A 16 -7.41 14.14 -3.58
C ASN A 16 -7.21 13.61 -2.15
N THR A 17 -6.13 14.00 -1.49
CA THR A 17 -5.86 13.62 -0.09
C THR A 17 -6.86 14.22 0.90
N ASN A 18 -7.59 15.26 0.48
CA ASN A 18 -8.69 15.87 1.23
C ASN A 18 -10.07 15.27 0.87
N ALA A 19 -10.13 14.22 0.05
CA ALA A 19 -11.38 13.56 -0.32
C ALA A 19 -12.10 12.99 0.91
N GLY A 20 -13.42 13.19 0.95
CA GLY A 20 -14.26 12.65 2.03
C GLY A 20 -14.40 11.12 1.94
N PRO A 21 -14.85 10.44 3.01
CA PRO A 21 -14.95 8.98 3.05
C PRO A 21 -15.75 8.36 1.88
N SER A 22 -16.82 9.02 1.42
CA SER A 22 -17.62 8.54 0.29
C SER A 22 -16.86 8.56 -1.05
N GLU A 23 -16.08 9.62 -1.28
CA GLU A 23 -15.25 9.76 -2.48
C GLU A 23 -14.09 8.75 -2.46
N VAL A 24 -13.48 8.57 -1.30
CA VAL A 24 -12.47 7.54 -1.06
C VAL A 24 -13.03 6.14 -1.36
N ALA A 25 -14.19 5.80 -0.80
CA ALA A 25 -14.81 4.50 -1.01
C ALA A 25 -15.15 4.28 -2.48
N LYS A 26 -15.64 5.31 -3.20
CA LYS A 26 -15.86 5.24 -4.65
C LYS A 26 -14.56 5.01 -5.42
N TRP A 27 -13.49 5.72 -5.08
CA TRP A 27 -12.19 5.55 -5.70
C TRP A 27 -11.64 4.15 -5.47
N LYS A 28 -11.71 3.62 -4.25
CA LYS A 28 -11.27 2.26 -3.91
C LYS A 28 -12.06 1.15 -4.61
N ARG A 29 -13.31 1.41 -4.98
CA ARG A 29 -14.14 0.45 -5.72
C ARG A 29 -13.80 0.36 -7.21
N LYS A 30 -13.04 1.32 -7.76
CA LYS A 30 -12.56 1.27 -9.15
C LYS A 30 -11.75 0.00 -9.37
N SER A 31 -11.95 -0.64 -10.52
CA SER A 31 -11.24 -1.87 -10.89
C SER A 31 -9.73 -1.67 -10.85
N GLU A 32 -9.26 -0.53 -11.32
CA GLU A 32 -7.84 -0.16 -11.39
C GLU A 32 -7.20 -0.11 -10.00
N VAL A 33 -7.93 0.36 -8.98
CA VAL A 33 -7.44 0.42 -7.60
C VAL A 33 -7.41 -0.98 -6.98
N LYS A 34 -8.40 -1.82 -7.26
CA LYS A 34 -8.42 -3.22 -6.83
C LYS A 34 -7.28 -4.01 -7.46
N ASP A 35 -7.04 -3.83 -8.76
CA ASP A 35 -5.94 -4.45 -9.48
C ASP A 35 -4.58 -4.03 -8.90
N CYS A 36 -4.43 -2.76 -8.55
CA CYS A 36 -3.24 -2.27 -7.84
C CYS A 36 -3.10 -2.89 -6.45
N PHE A 37 -4.20 -3.01 -5.69
CA PHE A 37 -4.18 -3.65 -4.36
C PHE A 37 -3.72 -5.11 -4.44
N GLU A 38 -4.29 -5.90 -5.35
CA GLU A 38 -3.85 -7.28 -5.58
C GLU A 38 -2.42 -7.34 -6.12
N GLY A 39 -2.05 -6.36 -6.95
CA GLY A 39 -0.72 -6.22 -7.53
C GLY A 39 0.39 -6.03 -6.51
N LEU A 40 0.09 -5.50 -5.31
CA LEU A 40 1.08 -5.35 -4.22
C LEU A 40 1.80 -6.67 -3.92
N PHE A 41 1.10 -7.79 -4.00
CA PHE A 41 1.59 -9.12 -3.64
C PHE A 41 2.13 -9.91 -4.84
N LYS A 42 2.11 -9.32 -6.04
CA LYS A 42 2.61 -9.95 -7.28
C LYS A 42 4.04 -9.51 -7.57
N LYS A 43 4.76 -10.31 -8.37
CA LYS A 43 6.10 -9.95 -8.89
C LYS A 43 6.00 -8.75 -9.84
N MET A 44 7.00 -7.87 -9.80
CA MET A 44 7.09 -6.76 -10.77
C MET A 44 7.24 -7.27 -12.20
N ASN A 45 8.04 -8.31 -12.41
CA ASN A 45 8.14 -9.03 -13.67
C ASN A 45 7.78 -10.52 -13.44
N PRO A 46 6.56 -10.94 -13.82
CA PRO A 46 6.12 -12.33 -13.65
C PRO A 46 6.97 -13.38 -14.38
N LYS A 47 7.70 -12.97 -15.44
CA LYS A 47 8.57 -13.87 -16.22
C LYS A 47 9.95 -14.05 -15.59
N ASP A 48 10.34 -13.16 -14.69
CA ASP A 48 11.62 -13.21 -14.00
C ASP A 48 11.44 -13.84 -12.60
N LYS A 49 12.10 -14.98 -12.38
CA LYS A 49 12.03 -15.68 -11.10
C LYS A 49 12.68 -14.90 -9.95
N ASN A 50 13.65 -14.04 -10.25
CA ASN A 50 14.37 -13.24 -9.27
C ASN A 50 13.72 -11.85 -9.05
N SER A 51 12.68 -11.52 -9.82
CA SER A 51 11.96 -10.26 -9.62
C SER A 51 11.36 -10.19 -8.22
N SER A 52 11.63 -9.08 -7.54
CA SER A 52 10.96 -8.69 -6.31
C SER A 52 9.45 -8.57 -6.50
N ILE A 53 8.70 -8.80 -5.42
CA ILE A 53 7.30 -8.40 -5.36
C ILE A 53 7.18 -6.88 -5.30
N VAL A 54 6.07 -6.34 -5.80
CA VAL A 54 5.80 -4.90 -5.82
C VAL A 54 5.98 -4.28 -4.44
N LEU A 55 5.46 -4.92 -3.39
CA LEU A 55 5.54 -4.42 -2.01
C LEU A 55 6.98 -4.31 -1.50
N ALA A 56 7.86 -5.27 -1.84
CA ALA A 56 9.28 -5.20 -1.49
C ALA A 56 9.95 -4.01 -2.19
N SER A 57 9.57 -3.74 -3.45
CA SER A 57 10.10 -2.57 -4.17
C SER A 57 9.58 -1.24 -3.60
N VAL A 58 8.35 -1.20 -3.06
CA VAL A 58 7.86 -0.03 -2.31
C VAL A 58 8.70 0.17 -1.05
N ILE A 59 8.96 -0.90 -0.30
CA ILE A 59 9.75 -0.88 0.94
C ILE A 59 11.16 -0.36 0.65
N ASP A 60 11.85 -0.91 -0.35
CA ASP A 60 13.21 -0.50 -0.71
C ASP A 60 13.27 0.98 -1.11
N ARG A 61 12.29 1.47 -1.87
CA ARG A 61 12.22 2.89 -2.25
C ARG A 61 11.96 3.83 -1.06
N VAL A 62 11.17 3.39 -0.08
CA VAL A 62 10.81 4.20 1.08
C VAL A 62 11.90 4.19 2.14
N LEU A 63 12.53 3.03 2.37
CA LEU A 63 13.43 2.83 3.52
C LEU A 63 14.91 2.80 3.13
N GLN A 64 15.25 2.66 1.83
CA GLN A 64 16.62 2.75 1.28
C GLN A 64 17.68 1.81 1.92
N GLY A 65 17.26 0.83 2.73
CA GLY A 65 18.11 -0.19 3.34
C GLY A 65 18.48 0.12 4.80
N GLY A 66 18.54 -0.93 5.64
CA GLY A 66 18.83 -0.79 7.08
C GLY A 66 17.63 -0.38 7.92
N ASN A 67 16.54 -1.14 7.84
CA ASN A 67 15.24 -0.78 8.43
C ASN A 67 14.79 -1.78 9.50
N SER A 68 14.15 -1.27 10.55
CA SER A 68 13.59 -2.06 11.65
C SER A 68 12.30 -2.79 11.23
N ASN A 69 11.97 -3.86 11.96
CA ASN A 69 10.68 -4.55 11.78
C ASN A 69 9.48 -3.61 11.99
N ALA A 70 9.63 -2.57 12.83
CA ALA A 70 8.59 -1.57 13.04
C ALA A 70 8.34 -0.69 11.80
N GLU A 71 9.41 -0.26 11.11
CA GLU A 71 9.30 0.51 9.87
C GLU A 71 8.72 -0.34 8.74
N LEU A 72 9.17 -1.60 8.62
CA LEU A 72 8.58 -2.56 7.69
C LEU A 72 7.09 -2.75 7.96
N ALA A 73 6.69 -3.02 9.20
CA ALA A 73 5.29 -3.16 9.60
C ALA A 73 4.46 -1.90 9.30
N TYR A 74 5.06 -0.71 9.45
CA TYR A 74 4.41 0.57 9.12
C TYR A 74 4.17 0.75 7.63
N VAL A 75 5.16 0.43 6.79
CA VAL A 75 5.01 0.48 5.32
C VAL A 75 3.97 -0.53 4.85
N LEU A 76 4.02 -1.76 5.36
CA LEU A 76 3.03 -2.82 5.06
C LEU A 76 1.62 -2.40 5.44
N ALA A 77 1.43 -1.87 6.65
CA ALA A 77 0.15 -1.37 7.13
C ALA A 77 -0.38 -0.21 6.27
N THR A 78 0.50 0.69 5.84
CA THR A 78 0.15 1.85 5.01
C THR A 78 -0.31 1.41 3.62
N CYS A 79 0.48 0.59 2.92
CA CYS A 79 0.13 0.08 1.59
C CYS A 79 -1.18 -0.71 1.61
N SER A 80 -1.34 -1.57 2.62
CA SER A 80 -2.52 -2.43 2.81
C SER A 80 -3.74 -1.68 3.34
N THR A 81 -3.67 -0.37 3.57
CA THR A 81 -4.80 0.45 4.03
C THR A 81 -5.20 1.46 2.97
N ILE A 82 -4.24 2.09 2.30
CA ILE A 82 -4.50 3.07 1.25
C ILE A 82 -5.26 2.43 0.08
N LEU A 83 -4.86 1.25 -0.37
CA LEU A 83 -5.46 0.59 -1.54
C LEU A 83 -6.58 -0.39 -1.20
N ASN A 84 -6.80 -0.68 0.09
CA ASN A 84 -7.72 -1.73 0.49
C ASN A 84 -9.19 -1.33 0.25
N PRO A 85 -9.93 -2.09 -0.58
CA PRO A 85 -11.31 -1.77 -0.95
C PRO A 85 -12.33 -1.96 0.16
N HIS A 86 -11.97 -2.63 1.26
CA HIS A 86 -12.82 -2.88 2.43
C HIS A 86 -12.59 -1.84 3.54
N HIS A 87 -11.94 -0.72 3.24
CA HIS A 87 -11.64 0.33 4.21
C HIS A 87 -12.01 1.69 3.63
N ASP A 88 -12.99 2.38 4.20
CA ASP A 88 -13.57 3.57 3.56
C ASP A 88 -12.76 4.86 3.77
N GLU A 89 -11.67 4.80 4.52
CA GLU A 89 -10.82 5.95 4.81
C GLU A 89 -9.44 5.82 4.15
N ILE A 90 -8.98 6.93 3.55
CA ILE A 90 -7.59 7.15 3.11
C ILE A 90 -6.74 7.69 4.27
N MET A 91 -7.36 8.52 5.12
CA MET A 91 -6.71 9.04 6.31
C MET A 91 -6.42 7.91 7.28
N LEU A 92 -5.14 7.75 7.58
CA LEU A 92 -4.60 6.77 8.49
C LEU A 92 -4.95 7.17 9.93
N LYS A 93 -6.18 6.90 10.39
CA LYS A 93 -6.52 7.09 11.81
C LYS A 93 -5.50 6.34 12.67
N LYS A 94 -4.89 7.06 13.61
CA LYS A 94 -3.77 6.57 14.44
C LYS A 94 -4.08 5.22 15.12
N ASN A 95 -5.31 5.03 15.58
CA ASN A 95 -5.73 3.78 16.24
C ASN A 95 -5.80 2.59 15.29
N ILE A 96 -6.32 2.78 14.08
CA ILE A 96 -6.40 1.73 13.05
C ILE A 96 -4.99 1.33 12.61
N MET A 97 -4.11 2.31 12.38
CA MET A 97 -2.73 2.04 12.04
C MET A 97 -1.98 1.34 13.17
N LYS A 98 -2.16 1.75 14.43
CA LYS A 98 -1.53 1.10 15.56
C LYS A 98 -1.91 -0.39 15.63
N GLN A 99 -3.18 -0.74 15.40
CA GLN A 99 -3.62 -2.13 15.36
C GLN A 99 -3.00 -2.91 14.18
N LYS A 100 -2.98 -2.33 12.97
CA LYS A 100 -2.39 -2.97 11.80
C LYS A 100 -0.88 -3.15 11.91
N VAL A 101 -0.16 -2.14 12.38
CA VAL A 101 1.28 -2.21 12.64
C VAL A 101 1.58 -3.31 13.64
N LYS A 102 0.84 -3.37 14.76
CA LYS A 102 1.01 -4.45 15.75
C LYS A 102 0.79 -5.83 15.13
N LYS A 103 -0.21 -5.97 14.25
CA LYS A 103 -0.48 -7.23 13.53
C LYS A 103 0.68 -7.64 12.64
N PHE A 104 1.20 -6.73 11.80
CA PHE A 104 2.34 -7.03 10.91
C PHE A 104 3.63 -7.27 11.69
N LEU A 105 3.88 -6.50 12.75
CA LEU A 105 5.07 -6.66 13.58
C LEU A 105 5.12 -8.04 14.25
N ALA A 106 3.97 -8.60 14.63
CA ALA A 106 3.91 -9.95 15.18
C ALA A 106 4.12 -11.07 14.12
N SER A 107 4.16 -10.71 12.83
CA SER A 107 4.35 -11.63 11.71
C SER A 107 5.71 -11.46 11.01
N LEU A 108 6.57 -10.58 11.52
CA LEU A 108 7.93 -10.29 11.04
C LEU A 108 8.95 -10.78 12.06
#